data_AF-A0A2D5YJW0-F1
#
_entry.id   AF-A0A2D5YJW0-F1
#
_cell.length_a   1.000
_cell.length_b   1.000
_cell.length_c   1.000
_cell.angle_alpha   90.00
_cell.angle_beta   90.00
_cell.angle_gamma   90.00
#
_symmetry.space_group_name_H-M   'P 1'
#
loop_
_entity.id
_entity.type
_entity.pdbx_description
1 polymer ?
#
loop_
_entity_poly.entity_id
_entity_poly.type
_entity_poly.pdbx_seq_one_letter_code
_entity_poly.pdbx_strand_id
1 'polypeptide(L)'
;MLPPLRGTIKRCGKLFETYPCPGVDDPVNTPDFWEACYHTGEDQWDLGEPTPLFERIVQELEPGRICIIGCGRGWDAVTFAQAGFTVTAIDFAETAVLAARRNALEAGVEISVLKENLFDLPDELHGQFDYLLEYVCFCAVSPSRRFEYDRVAWQLLRPGGMLLGLFFPLDKPLAEGGPPWGVTISELHQLFSLHWHLDREETPNDSIEPRRGREVLQYWRKP
;
A
#
# COMPACT_ATOMS: atom_id res chain seq x y z
N MET A 1 -27.29 -5.69 -23.95
CA MET A 1 -25.85 -5.42 -23.86
C MET A 1 -25.67 -4.10 -23.14
N LEU A 2 -25.23 -4.13 -21.87
CA LEU A 2 -24.78 -2.92 -21.19
C LEU A 2 -23.46 -2.48 -21.86
N PRO A 3 -23.25 -1.18 -22.12
CA PRO A 3 -21.97 -0.72 -22.64
C PRO A 3 -20.86 -0.95 -21.59
N PRO A 4 -19.62 -1.25 -22.01
CA PRO A 4 -18.51 -1.39 -21.07
C PRO A 4 -18.28 -0.08 -20.30
N LEU A 5 -18.02 -0.20 -19.00
CA LEU A 5 -17.70 0.92 -18.12
C LEU A 5 -16.43 1.62 -18.63
N ARG A 6 -16.52 2.93 -18.88
CA ARG A 6 -15.38 3.77 -19.25
C ARG A 6 -14.53 4.04 -18.01
N GLY A 7 -13.27 3.60 -18.03
CA GLY A 7 -12.24 4.04 -17.09
C GLY A 7 -11.44 5.19 -17.69
N THR A 8 -10.91 6.07 -16.85
CA THR A 8 -9.93 7.09 -17.28
C THR A 8 -8.70 6.92 -16.41
N ILE A 9 -7.53 6.76 -17.03
CA ILE A 9 -6.24 6.84 -16.36
C ILE A 9 -5.66 8.21 -16.68
N LYS A 10 -5.25 8.96 -15.65
CA LYS A 10 -4.49 10.20 -15.85
C LYS A 10 -3.03 9.83 -16.08
N ARG A 11 -2.48 10.26 -17.22
CA ARG A 11 -1.05 10.14 -17.53
C ARG A 11 -0.56 11.51 -18.00
N CYS A 12 0.45 12.09 -17.36
CA CYS A 12 1.05 13.39 -17.74
C CYS A 12 0.04 14.50 -18.05
N GLY A 13 -0.94 14.72 -17.16
CA GLY A 13 -1.92 15.81 -17.31
C GLY A 13 -2.90 15.68 -18.50
N LYS A 14 -2.91 14.57 -19.23
CA LYS A 14 -3.88 14.26 -20.29
C LYS A 14 -4.80 13.13 -19.86
N LEU A 15 -6.10 13.31 -20.07
CA LEU A 15 -7.09 12.25 -19.91
C LEU A 15 -6.91 11.27 -21.08
N PHE A 16 -6.52 10.03 -20.80
CA PHE A 16 -6.55 8.97 -21.79
C PHE A 16 -7.84 8.16 -21.59
N GLU A 17 -8.70 8.11 -22.62
CA GLU A 17 -9.79 7.15 -22.67
C GLU A 17 -9.17 5.75 -22.72
N THR A 18 -9.30 4.97 -21.65
CA THR A 18 -8.98 3.54 -21.71
C THR A 18 -10.25 2.78 -22.08
N TYR A 19 -10.30 2.32 -23.32
CA TYR A 19 -11.14 1.19 -23.65
C TYR A 19 -10.44 -0.05 -23.11
N PRO A 20 -11.10 -0.95 -22.36
CA PRO A 20 -10.54 -2.25 -22.10
C PRO A 20 -10.43 -2.99 -23.43
N CYS A 21 -9.27 -2.87 -24.09
CA CYS A 21 -8.92 -3.69 -25.23
C CYS A 21 -8.62 -5.09 -24.65
N PRO A 22 -9.34 -6.15 -25.05
CA PRO A 22 -9.09 -7.48 -24.54
C PRO A 22 -7.61 -7.85 -24.74
N GLY A 23 -6.87 -8.06 -23.64
CA GLY A 23 -5.47 -8.48 -23.67
C GLY A 23 -4.40 -7.40 -23.47
N VAL A 24 -4.76 -6.15 -23.12
CA VAL A 24 -3.78 -5.18 -22.62
C VAL A 24 -3.88 -5.13 -21.10
N ASP A 25 -2.83 -5.55 -20.40
CA ASP A 25 -2.74 -5.45 -18.95
C ASP A 25 -2.88 -3.98 -18.53
N ASP A 26 -3.70 -3.73 -17.50
CA ASP A 26 -3.88 -2.40 -16.92
C ASP A 26 -2.49 -1.86 -16.50
N PRO A 27 -2.01 -0.72 -17.07
CA PRO A 27 -0.63 -0.27 -16.93
C PRO A 27 -0.15 -0.14 -15.48
N VAL A 28 -1.07 0.12 -14.56
CA VAL A 28 -0.77 0.24 -13.12
C VAL A 28 -0.28 -1.06 -12.48
N ASN A 29 -0.46 -2.20 -13.15
CA ASN A 29 0.04 -3.49 -12.72
C ASN A 29 1.48 -3.77 -13.18
N THR A 30 2.11 -2.85 -13.94
CA THR A 30 3.46 -3.03 -14.46
C THR A 30 4.45 -2.08 -13.78
N PRO A 31 5.70 -2.52 -13.56
CA PRO A 31 6.73 -1.66 -12.97
C PRO A 31 7.02 -0.43 -13.86
N ASP A 32 6.92 -0.55 -15.18
CA ASP A 32 7.19 0.54 -16.13
C ASP A 32 6.32 1.79 -15.90
N PHE A 33 5.05 1.60 -15.48
CA PHE A 33 4.17 2.72 -15.14
C PHE A 33 4.69 3.49 -13.92
N TRP A 34 5.06 2.78 -12.86
CA TRP A 34 5.52 3.37 -11.60
C TRP A 34 6.93 3.96 -11.74
N GLU A 35 7.83 3.30 -12.47
CA GLU A 35 9.14 3.84 -12.85
C GLU A 35 9.00 5.17 -13.57
N ALA A 36 8.06 5.27 -14.52
CA ALA A 36 7.81 6.53 -15.22
C ALA A 36 7.41 7.64 -14.24
N CYS A 37 6.52 7.37 -13.29
CA CYS A 37 6.13 8.36 -12.29
C CYS A 37 7.30 8.82 -11.41
N TYR A 38 8.14 7.89 -10.93
CA TYR A 38 9.32 8.24 -10.15
C TYR A 38 10.34 9.05 -10.96
N HIS A 39 10.55 8.72 -12.23
CA HIS A 39 11.48 9.43 -13.10
C HIS A 39 11.01 10.83 -13.49
N THR A 40 9.70 11.05 -13.62
CA THR A 40 9.12 12.35 -13.99
C THR A 40 8.75 13.23 -12.80
N GLY A 41 8.93 12.75 -11.57
CA GLY A 41 8.51 13.47 -10.35
C GLY A 41 6.98 13.55 -10.19
N GLU A 42 6.26 12.60 -10.79
CA GLU A 42 4.82 12.41 -10.60
C GLU A 42 4.52 11.51 -9.38
N ASP A 43 5.43 11.43 -8.41
CA ASP A 43 5.39 10.62 -7.19
C ASP A 43 4.81 11.38 -5.98
N GLN A 44 3.73 12.13 -6.17
CA GLN A 44 3.12 13.01 -5.15
C GLN A 44 2.53 12.27 -3.93
N TRP A 45 2.57 10.93 -3.94
CA TRP A 45 2.28 10.12 -2.77
C TRP A 45 3.44 10.09 -1.77
N ASP A 46 4.68 10.33 -2.22
CA ASP A 46 5.87 10.36 -1.38
C ASP A 46 5.89 11.64 -0.55
N LEU A 47 5.99 11.50 0.78
CA LEU A 47 6.06 12.64 1.69
C LEU A 47 7.48 13.21 1.79
N GLY A 48 8.49 12.46 1.35
CA GLY A 48 9.90 12.78 1.56
C GLY A 48 10.36 12.58 3.00
N GLU A 49 9.50 12.10 3.89
CA GLU A 49 9.72 11.91 5.31
C GLU A 49 8.79 10.82 5.88
N PRO A 50 9.05 10.31 7.10
CA PRO A 50 8.15 9.40 7.80
C PRO A 50 6.71 9.88 7.88
N THR A 51 5.76 8.96 7.76
CA THR A 51 4.36 9.27 8.03
C THR A 51 4.16 9.53 9.54
N PRO A 52 3.70 10.71 9.99
CA PRO A 52 3.62 11.04 11.42
C PRO A 52 2.81 10.04 12.25
N LEU A 53 1.75 9.48 11.66
CA LEU A 53 0.95 8.43 12.30
C LEU A 53 1.82 7.23 12.73
N PHE A 54 2.75 6.81 11.89
CA PHE A 54 3.54 5.61 12.16
C PHE A 54 4.62 5.82 13.21
N GLU A 55 5.08 7.06 13.44
CA GLU A 55 5.90 7.39 14.60
C GLU A 55 5.16 7.14 15.93
N ARG A 56 3.83 7.34 15.94
CA ARG A 56 2.98 6.95 17.06
C ARG A 56 2.78 5.43 17.11
N ILE A 57 2.43 4.80 15.98
CA ILE A 57 2.09 3.37 15.95
C ILE A 57 3.25 2.48 16.43
N VAL A 58 4.50 2.83 16.10
CA VAL A 58 5.65 2.05 16.57
C VAL A 58 5.79 2.03 18.10
N GLN A 59 5.18 2.98 18.82
CA GLN A 59 5.16 3.01 20.30
C GLN A 59 4.00 2.21 20.90
N GLU A 60 3.01 1.83 20.09
CA GLU A 60 1.81 1.08 20.53
C GLU A 60 1.95 -0.43 20.32
N LEU A 61 3.00 -0.87 19.64
CA LEU A 61 3.21 -2.25 19.21
C LEU A 61 4.51 -2.80 19.78
N GLU A 62 4.48 -4.06 20.22
CA GLU A 62 5.71 -4.80 20.52
C GLU A 62 6.46 -5.11 19.21
N PRO A 63 7.78 -4.85 19.14
CA PRO A 63 8.56 -5.14 17.94
C PRO A 63 8.49 -6.60 17.52
N GLY A 64 8.21 -6.80 16.24
CA GLY A 64 8.12 -8.11 15.59
C GLY A 64 8.58 -8.05 14.14
N ARG A 65 8.22 -9.06 13.35
CA ARG A 65 8.42 -9.09 11.91
C ARG A 65 7.32 -8.31 11.21
N ILE A 66 7.68 -7.24 10.51
CA ILE A 66 6.74 -6.43 9.74
C ILE A 66 7.08 -6.45 8.25
N CYS A 67 6.04 -6.61 7.42
CA CYS A 67 6.13 -6.41 5.98
C CYS A 67 5.49 -5.07 5.61
N ILE A 68 6.14 -4.28 4.77
CA ILE A 68 5.60 -3.02 4.22
C ILE A 68 5.46 -3.20 2.72
N ILE A 69 4.22 -3.23 2.25
CA ILE A 69 3.88 -3.52 0.86
C ILE A 69 3.67 -2.23 0.07
N GLY A 70 4.24 -2.17 -1.14
CA GLY A 70 4.31 -0.93 -1.91
C GLY A 70 5.11 0.13 -1.16
N CYS A 71 6.30 -0.22 -0.68
CA CYS A 71 7.05 0.61 0.27
C CYS A 71 7.54 1.94 -0.29
N GLY A 72 7.51 2.14 -1.62
CA GLY A 72 8.04 3.33 -2.25
C GLY A 72 9.49 3.58 -1.85
N ARG A 73 9.82 4.83 -1.48
CA ARG A 73 11.16 5.19 -0.99
C ARG A 73 11.46 4.73 0.45
N GLY A 74 10.57 3.96 1.08
CA GLY A 74 10.87 3.22 2.30
C GLY A 74 10.98 4.05 3.58
N TRP A 75 10.42 5.27 3.63
CA TRP A 75 10.46 6.10 4.84
C TRP A 75 9.84 5.40 6.05
N ASP A 76 8.65 4.81 5.87
CA ASP A 76 7.99 4.07 6.94
C ASP A 76 8.75 2.78 7.29
N ALA A 77 9.44 2.16 6.32
CA ALA A 77 10.33 1.02 6.58
C ALA A 77 11.48 1.39 7.51
N VAL A 78 12.07 2.56 7.30
CA VAL A 78 13.11 3.11 8.18
C VAL A 78 12.54 3.37 9.57
N THR A 79 11.35 4.00 9.68
CA THR A 79 10.70 4.29 10.97
C THR A 79 10.49 3.02 11.80
N PHE A 80 9.93 1.96 11.22
CA PHE A 80 9.74 0.70 11.92
C PHE A 80 11.07 0.02 12.28
N ALA A 81 12.08 0.07 11.41
CA ALA A 81 13.39 -0.51 11.71
C ALA A 81 14.10 0.22 12.86
N GLN A 82 14.02 1.56 12.90
CA GLN A 82 14.53 2.38 14.01
C GLN A 82 13.85 2.05 15.35
N ALA A 83 12.58 1.65 15.30
CA ALA A 83 11.83 1.18 16.47
C ALA A 83 12.11 -0.29 16.85
N GLY A 84 13.05 -0.96 16.18
CA GLY A 84 13.49 -2.32 16.52
C GLY A 84 12.72 -3.45 15.85
N PHE A 85 11.85 -3.15 14.88
CA PHE A 85 11.16 -4.19 14.11
C PHE A 85 12.12 -4.87 13.12
N THR A 86 11.88 -6.15 12.84
CA THR A 86 12.52 -6.81 11.69
C THR A 86 11.71 -6.50 10.44
N VAL A 87 12.23 -5.63 9.58
CA VAL A 87 11.48 -5.07 8.46
C VAL A 87 11.80 -5.77 7.14
N THR A 88 10.75 -6.17 6.43
CA THR A 88 10.79 -6.49 5.00
C THR A 88 9.97 -5.46 4.22
N ALA A 89 10.56 -4.80 3.25
CA ALA A 89 9.93 -3.79 2.41
C ALA A 89 9.84 -4.31 0.97
N ILE A 90 8.67 -4.23 0.36
CA ILE A 90 8.38 -4.77 -0.97
C ILE A 90 7.93 -3.65 -1.89
N ASP A 91 8.61 -3.51 -3.03
CA ASP A 91 8.17 -2.67 -4.14
C ASP A 91 8.73 -3.25 -5.44
N PHE A 92 7.98 -3.22 -6.55
CA PHE A 92 8.49 -3.72 -7.84
C PHE A 92 9.27 -2.68 -8.66
N ALA A 93 9.22 -1.40 -8.26
CA ALA A 93 9.85 -0.30 -8.95
C ALA A 93 11.31 -0.22 -8.48
N GLU A 94 12.24 -0.38 -9.41
CA GLU A 94 13.68 -0.30 -9.15
C GLU A 94 14.08 1.04 -8.52
N THR A 95 13.51 2.16 -9.01
CA THR A 95 13.80 3.48 -8.46
C THR A 95 13.37 3.59 -7.00
N ALA A 96 12.21 3.03 -6.65
CA ALA A 96 11.73 2.96 -5.27
C ALA A 96 12.63 2.09 -4.39
N VAL A 97 12.93 0.87 -4.85
CA VAL A 97 13.78 -0.10 -4.13
C VAL A 97 15.17 0.46 -3.84
N LEU A 98 15.81 1.10 -4.83
CA LEU A 98 17.12 1.70 -4.65
C LEU A 98 17.06 2.88 -3.66
N ALA A 99 16.01 3.70 -3.72
CA ALA A 99 15.81 4.79 -2.77
C ALA A 99 15.57 4.26 -1.34
N ALA A 100 14.76 3.23 -1.16
CA ALA A 100 14.52 2.60 0.14
C ALA A 100 15.81 2.04 0.76
N ARG A 101 16.63 1.35 -0.04
CA ARG A 101 17.95 0.85 0.42
C ARG A 101 18.88 2.00 0.82
N ARG A 102 18.92 3.08 0.04
CA ARG A 102 19.73 4.26 0.35
C ARG A 102 19.26 4.94 1.64
N ASN A 103 17.96 5.16 1.78
CA ASN A 103 17.39 5.82 2.95
C ASN A 103 17.63 4.99 4.23
N ALA A 104 17.54 3.67 4.16
CA ALA A 104 17.91 2.79 5.27
C ALA A 104 19.39 2.87 5.63
N LEU A 105 20.28 2.88 4.63
CA LEU A 105 21.72 3.06 4.85
C LEU A 105 22.05 4.41 5.50
N GLU A 106 21.45 5.49 5.01
CA GLU A 106 21.64 6.84 5.56
C GLU A 106 21.11 6.96 6.99
N ALA A 107 20.02 6.26 7.31
CA ALA A 107 19.46 6.18 8.65
C ALA A 107 20.18 5.20 9.59
N GLY A 108 21.15 4.42 9.09
CA GLY A 108 21.94 3.46 9.87
C GLY A 108 21.14 2.25 10.35
N VAL A 109 20.12 1.82 9.59
CA VAL A 109 19.27 0.66 9.92
C VAL A 109 19.35 -0.42 8.86
N GLU A 110 19.13 -1.67 9.28
CA GLU A 110 19.03 -2.80 8.36
C GLU A 110 17.56 -3.12 8.04
N ILE A 111 17.24 -3.17 6.74
CA ILE A 111 15.94 -3.62 6.24
C ILE A 111 16.14 -4.58 5.06
N SER A 112 15.27 -5.58 4.92
CA SER A 112 15.24 -6.45 3.73
C SER A 112 14.37 -5.80 2.66
N VAL A 113 14.99 -5.28 1.57
CA VAL A 113 14.24 -4.67 0.46
C VAL A 113 14.16 -5.63 -0.73
N LEU A 114 12.95 -6.08 -1.03
CA LEU A 114 12.64 -7.01 -2.11
C LEU A 114 12.08 -6.25 -3.32
N LYS A 115 12.69 -6.47 -4.49
CA LYS A 115 12.19 -5.96 -5.77
C LYS A 115 11.22 -6.98 -6.35
N GLU A 116 9.99 -7.01 -5.85
CA GLU A 116 9.01 -8.04 -6.22
C GLU A 116 7.63 -7.46 -6.48
N ASN A 117 6.88 -8.13 -7.36
CA ASN A 117 5.48 -7.80 -7.59
C ASN A 117 4.64 -8.37 -6.43
N LEU A 118 3.84 -7.54 -5.78
CA LEU A 118 2.95 -7.94 -4.67
C LEU A 118 2.09 -9.17 -5.03
N PHE A 119 1.71 -9.32 -6.29
CA PHE A 119 0.84 -10.41 -6.74
C PHE A 119 1.57 -11.63 -7.29
N ASP A 120 2.90 -11.62 -7.26
CA ASP A 120 3.77 -12.74 -7.68
C ASP A 120 4.89 -12.92 -6.64
N LEU A 121 4.50 -12.95 -5.36
CA LEU A 121 5.44 -13.10 -4.26
C LEU A 121 5.84 -14.56 -4.05
N PRO A 122 7.09 -14.81 -3.64
CA PRO A 122 7.55 -16.15 -3.30
C PRO A 122 6.78 -16.75 -2.11
N ASP A 123 6.40 -18.03 -2.21
CA ASP A 123 5.67 -18.78 -1.19
C ASP A 123 6.42 -18.81 0.16
N GLU A 124 7.74 -18.64 0.15
CA GLU A 124 8.59 -18.58 1.35
C GLU A 124 8.27 -17.40 2.28
N LEU A 125 7.54 -16.39 1.79
CA LEU A 125 7.06 -15.25 2.57
C LEU A 125 5.73 -15.53 3.30
N HIS A 126 5.05 -16.63 2.99
CA HIS A 126 3.76 -16.95 3.58
C HIS A 126 3.88 -17.25 5.08
N GLY A 127 3.02 -16.63 5.88
CA GLY A 127 2.95 -16.86 7.32
C GLY A 127 4.14 -16.34 8.12
N GLN A 128 4.96 -15.44 7.55
CA GLN A 128 6.22 -15.02 8.15
C GLN A 128 6.11 -13.77 9.02
N PHE A 129 5.05 -12.99 8.86
CA PHE A 129 4.95 -11.64 9.44
C PHE A 129 3.94 -11.57 10.59
N ASP A 130 4.35 -10.89 11.66
CA ASP A 130 3.47 -10.47 12.75
C ASP A 130 2.56 -9.32 12.30
N TYR A 131 3.11 -8.41 11.50
CA TYR A 131 2.42 -7.21 11.02
C TYR A 131 2.59 -7.03 9.52
N LEU A 132 1.56 -6.51 8.87
CA LEU A 132 1.59 -6.05 7.49
C LEU A 132 1.14 -4.59 7.49
N LEU A 133 1.99 -3.70 6.99
CA LEU A 133 1.67 -2.27 6.87
C LEU A 133 1.18 -1.98 5.46
N GLU A 134 -0.02 -1.41 5.38
CA GLU A 134 -0.58 -0.84 4.16
C GLU A 134 -0.68 0.67 4.33
N TYR A 135 -0.05 1.41 3.41
CA TYR A 135 -0.34 2.82 3.23
C TYR A 135 -0.15 3.23 1.77
N VAL A 136 -1.19 3.80 1.16
CA VAL A 136 -1.23 4.25 -0.24
C VAL A 136 -1.03 3.13 -1.29
N CYS A 137 -0.69 1.90 -0.88
CA CYS A 137 -0.59 0.74 -1.77
C CYS A 137 -1.96 0.23 -2.22
N PHE A 138 -2.94 0.07 -1.31
CA PHE A 138 -4.24 -0.49 -1.67
C PHE A 138 -4.99 0.38 -2.69
N CYS A 139 -4.85 1.70 -2.57
CA CYS A 139 -5.44 2.66 -3.51
C CYS A 139 -4.64 2.81 -4.81
N ALA A 140 -3.44 2.26 -4.88
CA ALA A 140 -2.62 2.12 -6.08
C ALA A 140 -2.88 0.79 -6.83
N VAL A 141 -3.66 -0.12 -6.25
CA VAL A 141 -4.09 -1.37 -6.88
C VAL A 141 -5.37 -1.16 -7.68
N SER A 142 -5.39 -1.67 -8.91
CA SER A 142 -6.58 -1.68 -9.77
C SER A 142 -7.77 -2.29 -9.02
N PRO A 143 -8.97 -1.68 -8.99
CA PRO A 143 -10.10 -2.16 -8.20
C PRO A 143 -10.47 -3.63 -8.47
N SER A 144 -10.26 -4.09 -9.71
CA SER A 144 -10.48 -5.49 -10.12
C SER A 144 -9.60 -6.52 -9.39
N ARG A 145 -8.49 -6.08 -8.79
CA ARG A 145 -7.51 -6.92 -8.09
C ARG A 145 -7.58 -6.79 -6.56
N ARG A 146 -8.52 -6.03 -6.00
CA ARG A 146 -8.62 -5.84 -4.53
C ARG A 146 -8.88 -7.15 -3.77
N PHE A 147 -9.58 -8.11 -4.37
CA PHE A 147 -9.70 -9.47 -3.81
C PHE A 147 -8.39 -10.26 -3.84
N GLU A 148 -7.58 -10.07 -4.89
CA GLU A 148 -6.26 -10.69 -4.99
C GLU A 148 -5.31 -10.08 -3.94
N TYR A 149 -5.38 -8.77 -3.74
CA TYR A 149 -4.64 -8.04 -2.73
C TYR A 149 -4.93 -8.57 -1.33
N ASP A 150 -6.20 -8.72 -1.01
CA ASP A 150 -6.67 -9.25 0.27
C ASP A 150 -6.14 -10.67 0.51
N ARG A 151 -6.20 -11.55 -0.51
CA ARG A 151 -5.60 -12.88 -0.44
C ARG A 151 -4.10 -12.83 -0.14
N VAL A 152 -3.34 -11.99 -0.84
CA VAL A 152 -1.89 -11.83 -0.61
C VAL A 152 -1.62 -11.34 0.81
N ALA A 153 -2.31 -10.29 1.25
CA ALA A 153 -2.18 -9.74 2.60
C ALA A 153 -2.43 -10.83 3.67
N TRP A 154 -3.46 -11.65 3.45
CA TRP A 154 -3.79 -12.77 4.32
C TRP A 154 -2.70 -13.84 4.31
N GLN A 155 -2.13 -14.18 3.16
CA GLN A 155 -1.10 -15.22 3.03
C GLN A 155 0.21 -14.84 3.71
N LEU A 156 0.63 -13.57 3.64
CA LEU A 156 1.87 -13.08 4.25
C LEU A 156 1.87 -13.17 5.77
N LEU A 157 0.72 -12.91 6.41
CA LEU A 157 0.62 -12.92 7.86
C LEU A 157 0.57 -14.32 8.45
N ARG A 158 1.23 -14.50 9.60
CA ARG A 158 1.02 -15.69 10.45
C ARG A 158 -0.38 -15.70 11.08
N PRO A 159 -0.89 -16.85 11.55
CA PRO A 159 -2.08 -16.87 12.41
C PRO A 159 -1.91 -15.94 13.62
N GLY A 160 -2.92 -15.10 13.89
CA GLY A 160 -2.87 -14.04 14.89
C GLY A 160 -2.11 -12.77 14.47
N GLY A 161 -1.52 -12.73 13.27
CA GLY A 161 -0.89 -11.54 12.71
C GLY A 161 -1.91 -10.47 12.30
N MET A 162 -1.44 -9.25 12.06
CA MET A 162 -2.30 -8.08 11.90
C MET A 162 -1.94 -7.23 10.67
N LEU A 163 -2.95 -6.92 9.86
CA LEU A 163 -2.88 -5.88 8.84
C LEU A 163 -3.19 -4.53 9.49
N LEU A 164 -2.23 -3.64 9.43
CA LEU A 164 -2.30 -2.23 9.81
C LEU A 164 -2.54 -1.41 8.54
N GLY A 165 -3.80 -1.09 8.25
CA GLY A 165 -4.16 -0.36 7.03
C GLY A 165 -4.52 1.09 7.31
N LEU A 166 -3.76 2.01 6.73
CA LEU A 166 -4.12 3.43 6.66
C LEU A 166 -4.74 3.69 5.28
N PHE A 167 -6.04 3.44 5.17
CA PHE A 167 -6.73 3.47 3.89
C PHE A 167 -7.06 4.91 3.47
N PHE A 168 -6.65 5.25 2.25
CA PHE A 168 -6.76 6.57 1.62
C PHE A 168 -7.11 6.40 0.13
N PRO A 169 -7.76 7.36 -0.56
CA PRO A 169 -8.57 8.46 -0.05
C PRO A 169 -10.05 8.07 0.11
N LEU A 170 -10.66 8.47 1.23
CA LEU A 170 -12.07 8.23 1.55
C LEU A 170 -13.05 9.18 0.86
N ASP A 171 -12.57 10.31 0.34
CA ASP A 171 -13.39 11.39 -0.20
C ASP A 171 -13.45 11.41 -1.74
N LYS A 172 -12.90 10.38 -2.39
CA LYS A 172 -12.86 10.27 -3.84
C LYS A 172 -13.81 9.17 -4.33
N PRO A 173 -14.76 9.46 -5.24
CA PRO A 173 -15.54 8.43 -5.91
C PRO A 173 -14.68 7.53 -6.80
N LEU A 174 -14.94 6.22 -6.79
CA LEU A 174 -14.23 5.25 -7.65
C LEU A 174 -14.30 5.60 -9.15
N ALA A 175 -15.42 6.18 -9.59
CA ALA A 175 -15.66 6.58 -10.99
C ALA A 175 -14.72 7.68 -11.49
N GLU A 176 -14.05 8.42 -10.60
CA GLU A 176 -13.04 9.42 -10.98
C GLU A 176 -11.69 8.81 -11.40
N GLY A 177 -11.58 7.48 -11.37
CA GLY A 177 -10.40 6.74 -11.80
C GLY A 177 -9.26 6.78 -10.78
N GLY A 178 -8.08 6.34 -11.20
CA GLY A 178 -6.88 6.23 -10.37
C GLY A 178 -5.61 6.04 -11.21
N PRO A 179 -4.46 5.80 -10.54
CA PRO A 179 -4.26 5.85 -9.10
C PRO A 179 -4.16 7.31 -8.57
N PRO A 180 -4.44 7.57 -7.28
CA PRO A 180 -5.07 6.65 -6.33
C PRO A 180 -6.57 6.46 -6.67
N TRP A 181 -7.11 5.24 -6.59
CA TRP A 181 -8.55 5.01 -6.64
C TRP A 181 -9.19 5.30 -5.29
N GLY A 182 -10.41 5.82 -5.33
CA GLY A 182 -11.23 5.99 -4.13
C GLY A 182 -11.46 4.70 -3.36
N VAL A 183 -11.57 4.83 -2.04
CA VAL A 183 -11.92 3.75 -1.11
C VAL A 183 -13.08 4.20 -0.22
N THR A 184 -13.86 3.26 0.30
CA THR A 184 -14.90 3.56 1.29
C THR A 184 -14.80 2.60 2.47
N ILE A 185 -15.16 3.06 3.67
CA ILE A 185 -15.19 2.22 4.87
C ILE A 185 -16.07 0.98 4.65
N SER A 186 -17.23 1.15 4.00
CA SER A 186 -18.12 0.03 3.69
C SER A 186 -17.48 -1.00 2.77
N GLU A 187 -16.68 -0.57 1.79
CA GLU A 187 -15.97 -1.50 0.89
C GLU A 187 -14.88 -2.27 1.64
N LEU A 188 -14.11 -1.57 2.49
CA LEU A 188 -13.08 -2.19 3.33
C LEU A 188 -13.71 -3.25 4.25
N HIS A 189 -14.83 -2.93 4.90
CA HIS A 189 -15.56 -3.89 5.74
C HIS A 189 -16.05 -5.08 4.92
N GLN A 190 -16.64 -4.88 3.74
CA GLN A 190 -17.12 -5.96 2.88
C GLN A 190 -16.01 -6.88 2.40
N LEU A 191 -14.86 -6.30 2.04
CA LEU A 191 -13.69 -7.05 1.57
C LEU A 191 -13.10 -7.90 2.71
N PHE A 192 -12.78 -7.27 3.85
CA PHE A 192 -12.00 -7.93 4.89
C PHE A 192 -12.84 -8.77 5.86
N SER A 193 -14.11 -8.43 6.11
CA SER A 193 -14.88 -9.10 7.18
C SER A 193 -15.25 -10.56 6.89
N LEU A 194 -14.92 -11.10 5.71
CA LEU A 194 -15.15 -12.51 5.37
C LEU A 194 -14.22 -13.48 6.12
N HIS A 195 -12.99 -13.07 6.44
CA HIS A 195 -11.97 -13.92 7.05
C HIS A 195 -10.99 -13.18 7.97
N TRP A 196 -11.17 -11.88 8.16
CA TRP A 196 -10.43 -11.07 9.14
C TRP A 196 -11.34 -10.69 10.32
N HIS A 197 -10.74 -10.42 11.47
CA HIS A 197 -11.40 -9.80 12.62
C HIS A 197 -10.98 -8.33 12.72
N LEU A 198 -11.92 -7.39 12.73
CA LEU A 198 -11.62 -5.97 12.96
C LEU A 198 -11.38 -5.72 14.45
N ASP A 199 -10.16 -5.36 14.81
CA ASP A 199 -9.78 -5.08 16.19
C ASP A 199 -10.01 -3.63 16.60
N ARG A 200 -9.66 -2.71 15.69
CA ARG A 200 -9.70 -1.28 15.91
C ARG A 200 -9.93 -0.56 14.59
N GLU A 201 -10.73 0.49 14.65
CA GLU A 201 -10.94 1.45 13.58
C GLU A 201 -10.84 2.85 14.18
N GLU A 202 -10.11 3.73 13.51
CA GLU A 202 -9.86 5.09 13.99
C GLU A 202 -9.75 6.05 12.80
N THR A 203 -10.30 7.27 12.96
CA THR A 203 -9.96 8.39 12.09
C THR A 203 -8.76 9.13 12.71
N PRO A 204 -7.56 9.02 12.12
CA PRO A 204 -6.36 9.62 12.70
C PRO A 204 -6.43 11.17 12.70
N ASN A 205 -6.05 11.78 13.82
CA ASN A 205 -5.96 13.24 13.97
C ASN A 205 -4.56 13.78 13.59
N ASP A 206 -3.57 12.89 13.56
CA ASP A 206 -2.17 13.06 13.24
C ASP A 206 -1.85 12.89 11.75
N SER A 207 -2.86 12.68 10.90
CA SER A 207 -2.71 12.80 9.44
C SER A 207 -2.19 14.19 9.06
N ILE A 208 -1.31 14.20 8.05
CA ILE A 208 -0.83 15.42 7.41
C ILE A 208 -1.99 16.23 6.81
N GLU A 209 -1.83 17.55 6.72
CA GLU A 209 -2.89 18.46 6.31
C GLU A 209 -3.61 18.06 4.98
N PRO A 210 -2.91 17.63 3.90
CA PRO A 210 -3.58 17.24 2.65
C PRO A 210 -4.40 15.95 2.73
N ARG A 211 -4.20 15.12 3.77
CA ARG A 211 -4.84 13.80 3.94
C ARG A 211 -5.74 13.73 5.18
N ARG A 212 -5.69 14.73 6.07
CA ARG A 212 -6.53 14.81 7.27
C ARG A 212 -8.01 14.72 6.94
N GLY A 213 -8.71 13.81 7.63
CA GLY A 213 -10.15 13.55 7.41
C GLY A 213 -10.45 12.77 6.12
N ARG A 214 -9.42 12.31 5.40
CA ARG A 214 -9.55 11.55 4.14
C ARG A 214 -9.01 10.12 4.28
N GLU A 215 -8.65 9.73 5.50
CA GLU A 215 -8.00 8.47 5.83
C GLU A 215 -8.71 7.77 7.00
N VAL A 216 -8.66 6.45 7.02
CA VAL A 216 -9.08 5.62 8.15
C VAL A 216 -7.99 4.61 8.47
N LEU A 217 -7.64 4.51 9.75
CA LEU A 217 -6.74 3.49 10.27
C LEU A 217 -7.58 2.30 10.73
N GLN A 218 -7.28 1.11 10.22
CA GLN A 218 -7.91 -0.15 10.63
C GLN A 218 -6.88 -1.21 10.98
N TYR A 219 -7.18 -1.98 12.01
CA TYR A 219 -6.39 -3.10 12.49
C TYR A 219 -7.17 -4.39 12.24
N TRP A 220 -6.75 -5.17 11.27
CA TRP A 220 -7.41 -6.42 10.87
C TRP A 220 -6.56 -7.61 11.30
N ARG A 221 -7.09 -8.44 12.20
CA ARG A 221 -6.41 -9.63 12.70
C ARG A 221 -6.76 -10.85 11.87
N LYS A 222 -5.74 -11.63 11.50
CA LYS A 222 -5.89 -12.96 10.94
C LYS A 222 -6.24 -13.96 12.05
N PRO A 223 -7.37 -14.68 11.96
CA PRO A 223 -7.76 -15.69 12.95
C PRO A 223 -6.75 -16.83 13.13
#